data_AF-A0A8T7GKW7-F1
#
_entry.id   AF-A0A8T7GKW7-F1
#
_cell.length_a   1.000
_cell.length_b   1.000
_cell.length_c   1.000
_cell.angle_alpha   90.00
_cell.angle_beta   90.00
_cell.angle_gamma   90.00
#
_symmetry.space_group_name_H-M   'P 1'
#
loop_
_entity.id
_entity.type
_entity.pdbx_description
1 polymer ?
#
loop_
_entity_poly.entity_id
_entity_poly.type
_entity_poly.pdbx_seq_one_letter_code
_entity_poly.pdbx_strand_id
1 'polypeptide(L)'
;MQGRAVLGRVPRFECLFCELCCYFEDPVEMPTVFPKEKRLLEELAEERGVSLEFEPLLVFRDGEGRCAVALYRWVIRGFCPFFDRGTRRCTIHGSKPLACRMYPLLLEVNTGRLMVSGKCEWVRRMGRRLIERLNAQPQLIPRVFPAEFDAARAAFLEAASALEYAEKHGLKRVDSVEGCSEVYDFDDYVTRFG
;
A
#
# COMPACT_ATOMS: atom_id res chain seq x y z
N MET A 1 -24.50 23.37 35.33
CA MET A 1 -23.95 22.01 35.12
C MET A 1 -24.44 21.50 33.78
N GLN A 2 -23.60 21.52 32.74
CA GLN A 2 -23.96 20.97 31.43
C GLN A 2 -22.82 20.11 30.89
N GLY A 3 -23.13 18.85 30.65
CA GLY A 3 -22.61 18.04 29.54
C GLY A 3 -21.12 17.77 29.49
N ARG A 4 -20.59 16.96 30.42
CA ARG A 4 -19.42 16.13 30.08
C ARG A 4 -19.88 15.12 29.03
N ALA A 5 -19.61 15.41 27.76
CA ALA A 5 -19.71 14.41 26.70
C ALA A 5 -18.84 13.22 27.13
N VAL A 6 -19.49 12.09 27.39
CA VAL A 6 -18.81 10.82 27.64
C VAL A 6 -18.09 10.48 26.35
N LEU A 7 -16.79 10.81 26.28
CA LEU A 7 -15.90 10.38 25.21
C LEU A 7 -15.81 8.85 25.31
N GLY A 8 -16.77 8.16 24.70
CA GLY A 8 -16.78 6.70 24.64
C GLY A 8 -15.45 6.19 24.11
N ARG A 9 -14.93 5.15 24.75
CA ARG A 9 -13.65 4.49 24.43
C ARG A 9 -13.54 4.31 22.92
N VAL A 10 -12.49 4.87 22.32
CA VAL A 10 -12.22 4.72 20.90
C VAL A 10 -11.67 3.30 20.71
N PRO A 11 -12.31 2.44 19.89
CA PRO A 11 -11.82 1.08 19.67
C PRO A 11 -10.46 1.13 18.97
N ARG A 12 -9.61 0.14 19.26
CA ARG A 12 -8.34 -0.06 18.57
C ARG A 12 -8.49 -1.25 17.63
N PHE A 13 -7.96 -1.11 16.42
CA PHE A 13 -7.98 -2.14 15.39
C PHE A 13 -7.26 -3.40 15.85
N GLU A 14 -7.86 -4.54 15.54
CA GLU A 14 -7.29 -5.86 15.76
C GLU A 14 -7.47 -6.70 14.49
N CYS A 15 -6.37 -7.18 13.93
CA CYS A 15 -6.41 -8.12 12.83
C CYS A 15 -7.03 -9.44 13.30
N LEU A 16 -8.14 -9.84 12.69
CA LEU A 16 -8.85 -11.08 13.04
C LEU A 16 -8.27 -12.33 12.35
N PHE A 17 -7.16 -12.19 11.61
CA PHE A 17 -6.56 -13.26 10.81
C PHE A 17 -7.59 -13.97 9.89
N CYS A 18 -8.51 -13.18 9.35
CA CYS A 18 -9.38 -13.62 8.27
C CYS A 18 -8.61 -13.64 6.94
N GLU A 19 -9.23 -14.18 5.90
CA GLU A 19 -8.62 -14.32 4.57
C GLU A 19 -8.95 -13.16 3.60
N LEU A 20 -9.88 -12.28 3.96
CA LEU A 20 -10.48 -11.30 3.05
C LEU A 20 -9.47 -10.31 2.43
N CYS A 21 -8.41 -9.94 3.15
CA CYS A 21 -7.38 -9.05 2.62
C CYS A 21 -6.28 -9.78 1.82
N CYS A 22 -6.34 -11.12 1.78
CA CYS A 22 -5.39 -11.98 1.09
C CYS A 22 -5.99 -12.62 -0.15
N TYR A 23 -7.18 -12.21 -0.58
CA TYR A 23 -7.86 -12.72 -1.76
C TYR A 23 -8.25 -11.56 -2.69
N PHE A 24 -7.90 -11.67 -3.97
CA PHE A 24 -7.99 -10.59 -4.95
C PHE A 24 -8.67 -11.09 -6.23
N GLU A 25 -9.63 -10.31 -6.72
CA GLU A 25 -10.33 -10.55 -7.99
C GLU A 25 -10.17 -9.36 -8.95
N ASP A 26 -10.15 -8.14 -8.42
CA ASP A 26 -10.06 -6.91 -9.19
C ASP A 26 -8.64 -6.29 -9.08
N PRO A 27 -7.97 -5.98 -10.21
CA PRO A 27 -6.67 -5.29 -10.22
C PRO A 27 -6.60 -3.99 -9.43
N VAL A 28 -7.72 -3.28 -9.23
CA VAL A 28 -7.73 -2.04 -8.43
C VAL A 28 -7.55 -2.29 -6.92
N GLU A 29 -7.78 -3.53 -6.48
CA GLU A 29 -7.66 -3.94 -5.08
C GLU A 29 -6.31 -4.59 -4.76
N MET A 30 -5.54 -4.89 -5.80
CA MET A 30 -4.25 -5.54 -5.68
C MET A 30 -3.23 -4.61 -4.99
N PRO A 31 -2.32 -5.15 -4.17
CA PRO A 31 -1.37 -4.32 -3.43
C PRO A 31 -0.44 -3.55 -4.36
N THR A 32 -0.12 -2.32 -3.99
CA THR A 32 0.97 -1.57 -4.60
C THR A 32 2.23 -1.71 -3.76
N VAL A 33 3.37 -1.84 -4.42
CA VAL A 33 4.66 -2.07 -3.75
C VAL A 33 5.72 -1.15 -4.34
N PHE A 34 6.63 -0.69 -3.48
CA PHE A 34 7.81 0.06 -3.90
C PHE A 34 8.91 -0.88 -4.42
N PRO A 35 9.89 -0.39 -5.19
CA PRO A 35 10.97 -1.22 -5.75
C PRO A 35 11.68 -2.13 -4.72
N LYS A 36 12.01 -1.59 -3.53
CA LYS A 36 12.61 -2.37 -2.44
C LYS A 36 11.71 -3.50 -1.94
N GLU A 37 10.41 -3.23 -1.83
CA GLU A 37 9.42 -4.22 -1.40
C GLU A 37 9.20 -5.27 -2.49
N LYS A 38 9.17 -4.88 -3.77
CA LYS A 38 9.13 -5.81 -4.90
C LYS A 38 10.29 -6.80 -4.84
N ARG A 39 11.53 -6.31 -4.70
CA ARG A 39 12.72 -7.17 -4.65
C ARG A 39 12.69 -8.14 -3.45
N LEU A 40 12.30 -7.66 -2.27
CA LEU A 40 12.10 -8.52 -1.10
C LEU A 40 11.03 -9.60 -1.34
N LEU A 41 9.92 -9.26 -2.01
CA LEU A 41 8.88 -10.23 -2.34
C LEU A 41 9.38 -11.27 -3.36
N GLU A 42 10.16 -10.84 -4.36
CA GLU A 42 10.78 -11.74 -5.35
C GLU A 42 11.74 -12.72 -4.67
N GLU A 43 12.61 -12.25 -3.77
CA GLU A 43 13.50 -13.10 -2.95
C GLU A 43 12.71 -14.14 -2.13
N LEU A 44 11.68 -13.70 -1.40
CA LEU A 44 10.83 -14.59 -0.60
C LEU A 44 10.03 -15.58 -1.44
N ALA A 45 9.73 -15.26 -2.69
CA ALA A 45 9.02 -16.14 -3.61
C ALA A 45 9.95 -17.20 -4.21
N GLU A 46 11.19 -16.81 -4.55
CA GLU A 46 12.23 -17.71 -5.03
C GLU A 46 12.53 -18.81 -3.99
N GLU A 47 12.69 -18.43 -2.71
CA GLU A 47 12.88 -19.37 -1.59
C GLU A 47 11.77 -20.44 -1.49
N ARG A 48 10.60 -20.17 -2.08
CA ARG A 48 9.39 -21.00 -1.98
C ARG A 48 8.99 -21.64 -3.31
N GLY A 49 9.74 -21.38 -4.38
CA GLY A 49 9.41 -21.83 -5.73
C GLY A 49 8.08 -21.27 -6.25
N VAL A 50 7.72 -20.05 -5.84
CA VAL A 50 6.52 -19.35 -6.31
C VAL A 50 6.92 -18.24 -7.27
N SER A 51 6.17 -18.08 -8.35
CA SER A 51 6.33 -16.95 -9.27
C SER A 51 5.42 -15.79 -8.86
N LEU A 52 5.93 -14.56 -8.95
CA LEU A 52 5.18 -13.33 -8.74
C LEU A 52 5.08 -12.53 -10.04
N GLU A 53 3.99 -11.78 -10.19
CA GLU A 53 3.75 -10.92 -11.34
C GLU A 53 3.64 -9.46 -10.86
N PHE A 54 4.33 -8.54 -11.54
CA PHE A 54 4.34 -7.12 -11.21
C PHE A 54 4.13 -6.27 -12.46
N GLU A 55 3.24 -5.28 -12.37
CA GLU A 55 2.96 -4.31 -13.42
C GLU A 55 3.45 -2.92 -12.99
N PRO A 56 4.22 -2.19 -13.81
CA PRO A 56 4.55 -0.79 -13.53
C PRO A 56 3.29 0.06 -13.37
N LEU A 57 3.20 0.86 -12.30
CA LEU A 57 2.03 1.66 -11.97
C LEU A 57 2.31 3.16 -11.93
N LEU A 58 3.45 3.56 -11.35
CA LEU A 58 3.90 4.95 -11.35
C LEU A 58 5.24 5.00 -12.07
N VAL A 59 5.23 5.53 -13.29
CA VAL A 59 6.39 5.57 -14.18
C VAL A 59 6.71 7.02 -14.53
N PHE A 60 7.99 7.36 -14.43
CA PHE A 60 8.53 8.64 -14.85
C PHE A 60 9.51 8.43 -16.00
N ARG A 61 9.59 9.38 -16.93
CA ARG A 61 10.49 9.36 -18.08
C ARG A 61 11.33 10.63 -18.13
N ASP A 62 12.63 10.48 -18.37
CA ASP A 62 13.54 11.60 -18.51
C ASP A 62 13.65 12.12 -19.96
N GLY A 63 14.51 13.12 -20.17
CA GLY A 63 14.75 13.71 -21.49
C GLY A 63 15.50 12.80 -22.47
N GLU A 64 16.16 11.75 -21.99
CA GLU A 64 16.89 10.76 -22.81
C GLU A 64 16.03 9.53 -23.14
N GLY A 65 14.77 9.51 -22.68
CA GLY A 65 13.82 8.42 -22.90
C GLY A 65 13.95 7.27 -21.91
N ARG A 66 14.77 7.38 -20.87
CA ARG A 66 14.89 6.37 -19.80
C ARG A 66 13.70 6.49 -18.86
N CYS A 67 13.22 5.36 -18.37
CA CYS A 67 12.09 5.29 -17.46
C CYS A 67 12.47 4.80 -16.07
N ALA A 68 11.88 5.42 -15.06
CA ALA A 68 12.04 5.10 -13.65
C ALA A 68 10.69 4.70 -13.06
N VAL A 69 10.57 3.47 -12.57
CA VAL A 69 9.34 2.92 -11.99
C VAL A 69 9.36 3.09 -10.47
N ALA A 70 8.49 3.95 -9.96
CA ALA A 70 8.41 4.29 -8.53
C ALA A 70 7.41 3.42 -7.75
N LEU A 71 6.42 2.84 -8.43
CA LEU A 71 5.45 1.91 -7.85
C LEU A 71 5.11 0.81 -8.84
N TYR A 72 4.93 -0.39 -8.31
CA TYR A 72 4.41 -1.54 -9.02
C TYR A 72 3.05 -1.95 -8.43
N ARG A 73 2.14 -2.41 -9.28
CA ARG A 73 1.02 -3.25 -8.85
C ARG A 73 1.54 -4.67 -8.75
N TRP A 74 1.38 -5.28 -7.58
CA TRP A 74 1.65 -6.70 -7.39
C TRP A 74 0.42 -7.50 -7.81
N VAL A 75 0.50 -8.14 -8.98
CA VAL A 75 -0.63 -8.83 -9.60
C VAL A 75 -0.85 -10.18 -8.89
N ILE A 76 -2.01 -10.33 -8.27
CA ILE A 76 -2.40 -11.55 -7.55
C ILE A 76 -3.79 -11.97 -8.04
N ARG A 77 -3.91 -13.19 -8.56
CA ARG A 77 -5.19 -13.74 -9.04
C ARG A 77 -5.68 -14.81 -8.07
N GLY A 78 -6.66 -14.47 -7.24
CA GLY A 78 -7.14 -15.31 -6.14
C GLY A 78 -6.35 -15.07 -4.85
N PHE A 79 -5.89 -16.14 -4.19
CA PHE A 79 -5.18 -16.02 -2.92
C PHE A 79 -3.75 -15.52 -3.11
N CYS A 80 -3.33 -14.62 -2.22
CA CYS A 80 -1.93 -14.22 -2.07
C CYS A 80 -1.04 -15.46 -1.90
N PRO A 81 0.06 -15.58 -2.66
CA PRO A 81 0.93 -16.74 -2.60
C PRO A 81 1.59 -16.95 -1.24
N PHE A 82 1.63 -15.90 -0.40
CA PHE A 82 2.15 -16.00 0.96
C PHE A 82 1.07 -16.23 2.03
N PHE A 83 -0.19 -16.42 1.64
CA PHE A 83 -1.26 -16.79 2.57
C PHE A 83 -1.35 -18.31 2.71
N ASP A 84 -1.06 -18.81 3.91
CA ASP A 84 -1.30 -20.20 4.26
C ASP A 84 -2.77 -20.37 4.62
N ARG A 85 -3.50 -21.08 3.76
CA ARG A 85 -4.93 -21.37 3.91
C ARG A 85 -5.22 -22.35 5.05
N GLY A 86 -4.28 -23.24 5.39
CA GLY A 86 -4.43 -24.21 6.47
C GLY A 86 -4.36 -23.54 7.84
N THR A 87 -3.42 -22.62 8.03
CA THR A 87 -3.27 -21.88 9.30
C THR A 87 -4.02 -20.54 9.33
N ARG A 88 -4.50 -20.08 8.17
CA ARG A 88 -5.08 -18.74 7.94
C ARG A 88 -4.13 -17.61 8.31
N ARG A 89 -2.82 -17.81 8.07
CA ARG A 89 -1.77 -16.85 8.40
C ARG A 89 -1.02 -16.41 7.15
N CYS A 90 -0.63 -15.14 7.15
CA CYS A 90 0.38 -14.67 6.23
C CYS A 90 1.75 -15.19 6.70
N THR A 91 2.41 -15.96 5.86
CA THR A 91 3.74 -16.55 6.12
C THR A 91 4.87 -15.53 6.07
N ILE A 92 4.59 -14.31 5.59
CA ILE A 92 5.52 -13.16 5.58
C ILE A 92 5.03 -12.03 6.48
N HIS A 93 4.25 -12.35 7.53
CA HIS A 93 3.53 -11.34 8.33
C HIS A 93 4.42 -10.19 8.85
N GLY A 94 5.68 -10.50 9.23
CA GLY A 94 6.65 -9.51 9.71
C GLY A 94 7.32 -8.68 8.61
N SER A 95 7.35 -9.17 7.37
CA SER A 95 7.98 -8.53 6.20
C SER A 95 6.97 -8.09 5.14
N LYS A 96 5.69 -7.99 5.50
CA LYS A 96 4.62 -7.54 4.60
C LYS A 96 4.95 -6.18 3.97
N PRO A 97 4.59 -5.96 2.69
CA PRO A 97 4.73 -4.65 2.08
C PRO A 97 3.83 -3.62 2.77
N LEU A 98 4.13 -2.33 2.58
CA LEU A 98 3.44 -1.21 3.20
C LEU A 98 1.94 -1.26 2.91
N ALA A 99 1.53 -1.58 1.67
CA ALA A 99 0.12 -1.79 1.33
C ALA A 99 -0.59 -2.83 2.20
N CYS A 100 0.06 -3.95 2.51
CA CYS A 100 -0.47 -4.99 3.39
C CYS A 100 -0.32 -4.67 4.89
N ARG A 101 0.59 -3.77 5.27
CA ARG A 101 0.75 -3.29 6.66
C ARG A 101 -0.23 -2.18 7.01
N MET A 102 -0.61 -1.34 6.04
CA MET A 102 -1.57 -0.26 6.25
C MET A 102 -3.02 -0.72 6.18
N TYR A 103 -3.32 -1.89 5.63
CA TYR A 103 -4.68 -2.42 5.60
C TYR A 103 -5.27 -2.55 7.03
N PRO A 104 -6.46 -1.99 7.32
CA PRO A 104 -7.53 -1.65 6.38
C PRO A 104 -7.58 -0.18 5.93
N LEU A 105 -6.56 0.61 6.20
CA LEU A 105 -6.41 1.94 5.60
C LEU A 105 -6.03 1.80 4.12
N LEU A 106 -6.65 2.63 3.29
CA LEU A 106 -6.36 2.79 1.87
C LEU A 106 -5.86 4.22 1.67
N LEU A 107 -4.75 4.37 0.94
CA LEU A 107 -4.10 5.65 0.70
C LEU A 107 -4.26 6.07 -0.76
N GLU A 108 -4.84 7.25 -0.99
CA GLU A 108 -4.75 7.94 -2.25
C GLU A 108 -3.44 8.76 -2.28
N VAL A 109 -2.41 8.24 -2.96
CA VAL A 109 -1.04 8.79 -2.90
C VAL A 109 -0.92 10.25 -3.34
N ASN A 110 -1.71 10.69 -4.32
CA ASN A 110 -1.62 12.05 -4.84
C ASN A 110 -2.16 13.11 -3.87
N THR A 111 -3.15 12.75 -3.05
CA THR A 111 -3.84 13.69 -2.15
C THR A 111 -3.49 13.47 -0.69
N GLY A 112 -2.88 12.33 -0.36
CA GLY A 112 -2.69 11.88 1.02
C GLY A 112 -3.99 11.45 1.70
N ARG A 113 -5.11 11.36 0.96
CA ARG A 113 -6.41 11.00 1.53
C ARG A 113 -6.40 9.55 2.00
N LEU A 114 -6.76 9.35 3.26
CA LEU A 114 -6.99 8.04 3.83
C LEU A 114 -8.47 7.66 3.77
N MET A 115 -8.73 6.41 3.41
CA MET A 115 -10.04 5.77 3.45
C MET A 115 -9.94 4.49 4.27
N VAL A 116 -11.06 4.00 4.79
CA VAL A 116 -11.11 2.73 5.53
C VAL A 116 -11.86 1.70 4.71
N SER A 117 -11.23 0.57 4.44
CA SER A 117 -11.84 -0.52 3.68
C SER A 117 -12.98 -1.18 4.47
N GLY A 118 -14.18 -1.15 3.91
CA GLY A 118 -15.34 -1.88 4.43
C GLY A 118 -15.25 -3.41 4.25
N LYS A 119 -14.29 -3.91 3.45
CA LYS A 119 -14.05 -5.35 3.29
C LYS A 119 -13.41 -5.98 4.53
N CYS A 120 -12.76 -5.18 5.37
CA CYS A 120 -12.11 -5.70 6.56
C CYS A 120 -13.14 -6.22 7.56
N GLU A 121 -13.01 -7.49 7.96
CA GLU A 121 -13.97 -8.13 8.86
C GLU A 121 -14.12 -7.39 10.20
N TRP A 122 -13.01 -6.90 10.76
CA TRP A 122 -13.05 -6.13 12.01
C TRP A 122 -13.82 -4.81 11.83
N VAL A 123 -13.54 -4.08 10.75
CA VAL A 123 -14.24 -2.82 10.42
C VAL A 123 -15.73 -3.10 10.21
N ARG A 124 -16.06 -4.17 9.49
CA ARG A 124 -17.44 -4.60 9.25
C ARG A 124 -18.19 -4.89 10.55
N ARG A 125 -17.53 -5.56 11.52
CA ARG A 125 -18.08 -5.85 12.85
C ARG A 125 -18.29 -4.60 13.72
N MET A 126 -17.41 -3.61 13.60
CA MET A 126 -17.60 -2.31 14.27
C MET A 126 -18.79 -1.52 13.69
N GLY A 127 -19.20 -1.85 12.47
CA GLY A 127 -20.39 -1.34 11.82
C GLY A 127 -20.23 0.09 11.29
N ARG A 128 -21.29 0.60 10.67
CA ARG A 128 -21.31 1.91 9.99
C ARG A 128 -20.92 3.08 10.90
N ARG A 129 -21.25 2.99 12.20
CA ARG A 129 -20.93 4.03 13.20
C ARG A 129 -19.44 4.32 13.31
N LEU A 130 -18.57 3.32 13.13
CA LEU A 130 -17.12 3.57 13.13
C LEU A 130 -16.73 4.43 11.93
N ILE A 131 -17.19 4.07 10.73
CA ILE A 131 -16.88 4.79 9.49
C ILE A 131 -17.42 6.22 9.54
N GLU A 132 -18.67 6.39 9.95
CA GLU A 132 -19.30 7.72 10.13
C GLU A 132 -18.49 8.58 11.12
N ARG A 133 -18.06 7.99 12.24
CA ARG A 133 -17.25 8.69 13.25
C ARG A 133 -15.87 9.08 12.69
N LEU A 134 -15.21 8.21 11.93
CA LEU A 134 -13.91 8.48 11.33
C LEU A 134 -13.99 9.54 10.22
N ASN A 135 -15.07 9.53 9.43
CA ASN A 135 -15.32 10.58 8.44
C ASN A 135 -15.59 11.93 9.10
N ALA A 136 -16.33 11.97 10.21
CA ALA A 136 -16.59 13.19 10.97
C ALA A 136 -15.38 13.65 11.80
N GLN A 137 -14.51 12.73 12.20
CA GLN A 137 -13.34 13.00 13.05
C GLN A 137 -12.09 12.24 12.54
N PRO A 138 -11.49 12.65 11.40
CA PRO A 138 -10.33 11.96 10.81
C PRO A 138 -9.11 11.87 11.73
N GLN A 139 -8.97 12.80 12.68
CA GLN A 139 -7.93 12.77 13.72
C GLN A 139 -7.99 11.54 14.64
N LEU A 140 -9.08 10.76 14.60
CA LEU A 140 -9.20 9.50 15.32
C LEU A 140 -8.54 8.33 14.59
N ILE A 141 -8.26 8.44 13.28
CA ILE A 141 -7.62 7.37 12.49
C ILE A 141 -6.33 6.84 13.16
N PRO A 142 -5.33 7.67 13.53
CA PRO A 142 -4.11 7.16 14.19
C PRO A 142 -4.37 6.54 15.58
N ARG A 143 -5.52 6.82 16.21
CA ARG A 143 -5.89 6.21 17.50
C ARG A 143 -6.55 4.85 17.31
N VAL A 144 -7.36 4.70 16.25
CA VAL A 144 -8.02 3.44 15.90
C VAL A 144 -7.03 2.49 15.23
N PHE A 145 -6.22 2.99 14.31
CA PHE A 145 -5.34 2.22 13.43
C PHE A 145 -3.87 2.65 13.58
N PRO A 146 -3.25 2.53 14.76
CA PRO A 146 -1.95 3.15 15.01
C PRO A 146 -0.84 2.60 14.12
N ALA A 147 -0.67 1.27 14.07
CA ALA A 147 0.39 0.65 13.28
C ALA A 147 0.13 0.78 11.77
N GLU A 148 -1.13 0.67 11.38
CA GLU A 148 -1.56 0.82 10.00
C GLU A 148 -1.38 2.26 9.51
N PHE A 149 -1.62 3.26 10.37
CA PHE A 149 -1.39 4.67 10.08
C PHE A 149 0.11 4.97 9.93
N ASP A 150 0.97 4.38 10.76
CA ASP A 150 2.42 4.51 10.60
C ASP A 150 2.88 3.94 9.25
N ALA A 151 2.33 2.79 8.83
CA ALA A 151 2.59 2.22 7.51
C ALA A 151 2.06 3.11 6.37
N ALA A 152 0.85 3.67 6.51
CA ALA A 152 0.28 4.59 5.53
C ALA A 152 1.11 5.88 5.41
N ARG A 153 1.61 6.40 6.54
CA ARG A 153 2.52 7.56 6.56
C ARG A 153 3.82 7.25 5.85
N ALA A 154 4.42 6.09 6.10
CA ALA A 154 5.64 5.67 5.41
C ALA A 154 5.42 5.56 3.89
N ALA A 155 4.32 4.94 3.45
CA ALA A 155 3.97 4.84 2.03
C ALA A 155 3.75 6.22 1.40
N PHE A 156 3.09 7.14 2.10
CA PHE A 156 2.89 8.50 1.62
C PHE A 156 4.22 9.23 1.45
N LEU A 157 5.11 9.16 2.44
CA LEU A 157 6.42 9.83 2.38
C LEU A 157 7.29 9.30 1.24
N GLU A 158 7.29 7.97 1.02
CA GLU A 158 8.07 7.36 -0.06
C GLU A 158 7.53 7.77 -1.44
N ALA A 159 6.20 7.74 -1.64
CA ALA A 159 5.58 8.20 -2.87
C ALA A 159 5.78 9.71 -3.11
N ALA A 160 5.63 10.53 -2.06
CA ALA A 160 5.82 11.97 -2.14
C ALA A 160 7.28 12.33 -2.49
N SER A 161 8.25 11.61 -1.92
CA SER A 161 9.68 11.81 -2.24
C SER A 161 9.98 11.52 -3.70
N ALA A 162 9.37 10.46 -4.27
CA ALA A 162 9.54 10.14 -5.69
C ALA A 162 8.90 11.20 -6.60
N LEU A 163 7.71 11.69 -6.26
CA LEU A 163 7.02 12.75 -6.98
C LEU A 163 7.80 14.07 -6.96
N GLU A 164 8.28 14.49 -5.79
CA GLU A 164 9.08 15.71 -5.61
C GLU A 164 10.39 15.62 -6.39
N TYR A 165 11.08 14.47 -6.32
CA TYR A 165 12.30 14.25 -7.09
C TYR A 165 12.03 14.34 -8.59
N ALA A 166 10.95 13.71 -9.08
CA ALA A 166 10.57 13.73 -10.48
C ALA A 166 10.32 15.15 -10.97
N GLU A 167 9.56 15.95 -10.21
CA GLU A 167 9.30 17.35 -10.51
C GLU A 167 10.60 18.17 -10.58
N LYS A 168 11.46 18.05 -9.56
CA LYS A 168 12.72 18.78 -9.45
C LYS A 168 13.70 18.52 -10.60
N HIS A 169 13.72 17.28 -11.11
CA HIS A 169 14.63 16.86 -12.17
C HIS A 169 13.97 16.81 -13.56
N GLY A 170 12.75 17.33 -13.68
CA GLY A 170 12.05 17.44 -14.96
C GLY A 170 11.64 16.09 -15.56
N LEU A 171 11.52 15.04 -14.75
CA LEU A 171 10.98 13.77 -15.20
C LEU A 171 9.48 13.90 -15.43
N LYS A 172 9.00 13.37 -16.56
CA LYS A 172 7.58 13.41 -16.93
C LYS A 172 6.90 12.11 -16.54
N ARG A 173 5.77 12.19 -15.87
CA ARG A 173 4.92 11.02 -15.63
C ARG A 173 4.40 10.46 -16.96
N VAL A 174 4.47 9.15 -17.14
CA VAL A 174 3.96 8.42 -18.31
C VAL A 174 3.09 7.25 -17.86
N ASP A 175 2.19 6.80 -18.73
CA ASP A 175 1.20 5.76 -18.39
C ASP A 175 1.77 4.34 -18.42
N SER A 176 2.86 4.12 -19.16
CA SER A 176 3.51 2.82 -19.28
C SER A 176 5.01 2.96 -19.60
N VAL A 177 5.72 1.83 -19.51
CA VAL A 177 7.12 1.71 -19.93
C VAL A 177 7.29 1.54 -21.44
N GLU A 178 6.21 1.60 -22.23
CA GLU A 178 6.31 1.48 -23.68
C GLU A 178 7.03 2.69 -24.28
N GLY A 179 7.98 2.40 -25.19
CA GLY A 179 8.81 3.41 -25.83
C GLY A 179 9.92 3.98 -24.94
N CYS A 180 10.17 3.40 -23.76
CA CYS A 180 11.35 3.74 -22.95
C CYS A 180 12.61 3.11 -23.57
N SER A 181 13.71 3.85 -23.62
CA SER A 181 15.00 3.31 -24.09
C SER A 181 15.57 2.29 -23.11
N GLU A 182 15.41 2.56 -21.82
CA GLU A 182 15.77 1.69 -20.71
C GLU A 182 14.77 1.85 -19.56
N VAL A 183 14.63 0.83 -18.71
CA VAL A 183 13.72 0.82 -17.57
C VAL A 183 14.49 0.49 -16.30
N TYR A 184 14.31 1.32 -15.28
CA TYR A 184 14.97 1.22 -13.99
C TYR A 184 13.93 1.21 -12.86
N ASP A 185 14.23 0.50 -11.79
CA ASP A 185 13.61 0.80 -10.50
C ASP A 185 13.97 2.23 -10.09
N PHE A 186 13.02 2.96 -9.49
CA PHE A 186 13.23 4.40 -9.23
C PHE A 186 14.44 4.68 -8.34
N ASP A 187 14.70 3.84 -7.34
CA ASP A 187 15.87 4.01 -6.47
C ASP A 187 17.20 3.71 -7.19
N ASP A 188 17.21 2.76 -8.12
CA ASP A 188 18.37 2.53 -9.00
C ASP A 188 18.58 3.69 -9.97
N TYR A 189 17.50 4.25 -10.52
CA TYR A 189 17.56 5.43 -11.38
C TYR A 189 18.19 6.62 -10.65
N VAL A 190 17.69 6.93 -9.45
CA VAL A 190 18.21 8.03 -8.62
C VAL A 190 19.68 7.79 -8.28
N THR A 191 20.07 6.56 -7.97
CA THR A 191 21.47 6.22 -7.66
C THR A 191 22.41 6.43 -8.85
N ARG A 192 21.93 6.20 -10.08
CA ARG A 192 22.74 6.27 -11.30
C ARG A 192 22.78 7.66 -11.93
N PHE A 193 21.68 8.40 -11.86
CA PHE A 193 21.47 9.63 -12.64
C PHE A 193 21.07 10.85 -11.81
N GLY A 194 20.92 10.70 -10.49
CA GLY A 194 20.56 11.77 -9.56
C GLY A 194 21.73 12.53 -8.95
#